data_AF-A0AAV6H158-F1
#
_entry.id   AF-A0AAV6H158-F1
#
_cell.length_a   1.000
_cell.length_b   1.000
_cell.length_c   1.000
_cell.angle_alpha   90.00
_cell.angle_beta   90.00
_cell.angle_gamma   90.00
#
_symmetry.space_group_name_H-M   'P 1'
#
loop_
_entity.id
_entity.type
_entity.pdbx_description
1 polymer ?
#
loop_
_entity_poly.entity_id
_entity_poly.type
_entity_poly.pdbx_seq_one_letter_code
_entity_poly.pdbx_strand_id
1 'polypeptide(L)'
;MFVLVEMVDTVRIPPWNFQRQLNEAVTEELNKKLANKVVYNVGLCICLYDIIKLEDSYIFPGDGASHTKVHFRYVVFHPFLDEILVGKIKYCSQEGVHVSLGFFDDIVIPPESLQQPAKFDEAEQVWLWEYETDEGAHDLYMDQGEEIRFRVSDELFLDTSPTGPSKASETPAAPGVPETEQKKEAPYTLIGSISEPGLGLLSWWNN
;
A
#
# COMPACT_ATOMS: atom_id res chain seq x y z
N MET A 1 3.59 4.42 11.99
CA MET A 1 3.52 3.92 10.61
C MET A 1 3.93 2.45 10.45
N PHE A 2 4.99 1.96 11.11
CA PHE A 2 5.39 0.55 11.04
C PHE A 2 5.11 -0.20 12.34
N VAL A 3 4.68 -1.45 12.22
CA VAL A 3 4.41 -2.37 13.34
C VAL A 3 5.15 -3.68 13.14
N LEU A 4 5.50 -4.33 14.26
CA LEU A 4 6.03 -5.69 14.25
C LEU A 4 4.90 -6.68 14.41
N VAL A 5 4.78 -7.61 13.46
CA VAL A 5 3.75 -8.63 13.47
C VAL A 5 4.38 -10.00 13.66
N GLU A 6 3.94 -10.71 14.69
CA GLU A 6 4.32 -12.10 14.95
C GLU A 6 3.52 -13.03 14.06
N MET A 7 4.22 -13.82 13.24
CA MET A 7 3.60 -14.76 12.32
C MET A 7 4.27 -16.13 12.41
N VAL A 8 3.50 -17.16 12.03
CA VAL A 8 3.98 -18.54 11.96
C VAL A 8 3.77 -19.04 10.55
N ASP A 9 4.83 -19.54 9.93
CA ASP A 9 4.78 -20.08 8.58
C ASP A 9 5.62 -21.36 8.46
N THR A 10 5.24 -22.22 7.53
CA THR A 10 6.00 -23.43 7.18
C THR A 10 6.79 -23.13 5.92
N VAL A 11 8.11 -23.01 6.08
CA VAL A 11 9.03 -22.67 4.99
C VAL A 11 9.56 -23.95 4.36
N ARG A 12 9.43 -24.06 3.03
CA ARG A 12 9.98 -25.14 2.23
C ARG A 12 11.36 -24.75 1.73
N ILE A 13 12.39 -25.46 2.18
CA ILE A 13 13.79 -25.22 1.80
C ILE A 13 14.22 -26.31 0.82
N PRO A 14 14.60 -25.93 -0.42
CA PRO A 14 14.97 -26.89 -1.42
C PRO A 14 16.36 -27.52 -1.14
N PRO A 15 16.61 -28.76 -1.62
CA PRO A 15 17.84 -29.49 -1.29
C PRO A 15 19.15 -28.81 -1.72
N TRP A 16 19.12 -28.03 -2.80
CA TRP A 16 20.30 -27.30 -3.26
C TRP A 16 20.73 -26.18 -2.30
N ASN A 17 19.84 -25.72 -1.42
CA ASN A 17 20.12 -24.72 -0.40
C ASN A 17 20.61 -25.32 0.93
N PHE A 18 20.73 -26.66 1.05
CA PHE A 18 21.18 -27.33 2.27
C PHE A 18 22.66 -27.04 2.62
N GLN A 19 23.43 -26.50 1.69
CA GLN A 19 24.80 -26.09 1.93
C GLN A 19 24.91 -24.78 2.74
N ARG A 20 23.82 -23.99 2.82
CA ARG A 20 23.76 -22.73 3.56
C ARG A 20 23.28 -22.95 4.99
N GLN A 21 23.51 -21.96 5.85
CA GLN A 21 22.94 -21.99 7.19
C GLN A 21 21.40 -21.90 7.12
N LEU A 22 20.73 -22.72 7.93
CA LEU A 22 19.27 -22.83 7.92
C LEU A 22 18.59 -21.46 8.14
N ASN A 23 19.13 -20.66 9.06
CA ASN A 23 18.60 -19.33 9.37
C ASN A 23 18.65 -18.38 8.17
N GLU A 24 19.73 -18.42 7.39
CA GLU A 24 19.90 -17.60 6.18
C GLU A 24 18.95 -18.06 5.08
N ALA A 25 18.85 -19.37 4.84
CA ALA A 25 17.94 -19.95 3.87
C ALA A 25 16.48 -19.62 4.20
N VAL A 26 16.08 -19.73 5.48
CA VAL A 26 14.74 -19.35 5.94
C VAL A 26 14.48 -17.86 5.72
N THR A 27 15.45 -17.00 6.07
CA THR A 27 15.31 -15.55 5.91
C THR A 27 15.10 -15.16 4.45
N GLU A 28 15.86 -15.77 3.54
CA GLU A 28 15.74 -15.53 2.11
C GLU A 28 14.37 -15.98 1.57
N GLU A 29 13.92 -17.18 1.93
CA GLU A 29 12.62 -17.70 1.48
C GLU A 29 11.44 -16.92 2.06
N LEU A 30 11.50 -16.50 3.33
CA LEU A 30 10.47 -15.63 3.94
C LEU A 30 10.39 -14.28 3.24
N ASN A 31 11.53 -13.64 2.96
CA ASN A 31 11.57 -12.37 2.24
C ASN A 31 11.04 -12.53 0.80
N LYS A 32 11.42 -13.59 0.07
CA LYS A 32 10.84 -13.87 -1.26
C LYS A 32 9.33 -14.06 -1.22
N LYS A 33 8.82 -14.68 -0.16
CA LYS A 33 7.40 -14.98 -0.01
C LYS A 33 6.57 -13.77 0.40
N LEU A 34 7.06 -12.94 1.32
CA LEU A 34 6.27 -11.88 1.97
C LEU A 34 6.66 -10.46 1.57
N ALA A 35 7.87 -10.21 1.08
CA ALA A 35 8.28 -8.84 0.74
C ALA A 35 7.38 -8.24 -0.35
N ASN A 36 6.97 -6.99 -0.12
CA ASN A 36 6.08 -6.22 -1.00
C ASN A 36 4.73 -6.90 -1.26
N LYS A 37 4.24 -7.71 -0.32
CA LYS A 37 2.89 -8.27 -0.35
C LYS A 37 2.04 -7.67 0.75
N VAL A 38 0.79 -7.39 0.41
CA VAL A 38 -0.24 -7.02 1.38
C VAL A 38 -0.80 -8.30 1.99
N VAL A 39 -0.75 -8.38 3.31
CA VAL A 39 -1.43 -9.42 4.08
C VAL A 39 -2.74 -8.83 4.59
N TYR A 40 -3.84 -9.54 4.33
CA TYR A 40 -5.19 -9.09 4.69
C TYR A 40 -5.31 -8.86 6.20
N ASN A 41 -5.91 -7.73 6.59
CA ASN A 41 -6.04 -7.25 7.98
C ASN A 41 -4.71 -7.02 8.73
N VAL A 42 -3.58 -6.96 8.01
CA VAL A 42 -2.25 -6.78 8.63
C VAL A 42 -1.51 -5.60 7.99
N GLY A 43 -1.55 -5.46 6.67
CA GLY A 43 -0.90 -4.37 5.95
C GLY A 43 0.20 -4.83 4.98
N LEU A 44 1.03 -3.88 4.53
CA LEU A 44 2.09 -4.14 3.55
C LEU A 44 3.37 -4.64 4.23
N CYS A 45 3.81 -5.84 3.88
CA CYS A 45 5.03 -6.46 4.41
C CYS A 45 6.29 -5.88 3.75
N ILE A 46 7.22 -5.36 4.56
CA ILE A 46 8.48 -4.77 4.11
C ILE A 46 9.61 -5.81 4.13
N CYS A 47 10.08 -6.19 5.32
CA CYS A 47 11.18 -7.13 5.50
C CYS A 47 11.06 -7.91 6.81
N LEU A 48 11.74 -9.06 6.86
CA LEU A 48 11.88 -9.85 8.08
C LEU A 48 12.66 -9.07 9.13
N TYR A 49 12.14 -9.02 10.37
CA TYR A 49 12.84 -8.41 11.50
C TYR A 49 13.76 -9.42 12.18
N ASP A 50 13.19 -10.49 12.74
CA ASP A 50 13.94 -11.57 13.36
C ASP A 50 13.14 -12.89 13.38
N ILE A 51 13.86 -13.98 13.63
CA ILE A 51 13.30 -15.31 13.84
C ILE A 51 13.31 -15.59 15.34
N ILE A 52 12.13 -15.77 15.94
CA ILE A 52 11.97 -16.03 17.38
C ILE A 52 12.29 -17.49 17.68
N LYS A 53 11.70 -18.41 16.90
CA LYS A 53 11.80 -19.84 17.13
C LYS A 53 11.77 -20.60 15.82
N LEU A 54 12.66 -21.58 15.73
CA LEU A 54 12.73 -22.51 14.62
C LEU A 54 12.43 -23.91 15.16
N GLU A 55 11.41 -24.57 14.60
CA GLU A 55 11.03 -25.92 15.00
C GLU A 55 11.80 -26.98 14.20
N ASP A 56 11.56 -28.25 14.53
CA ASP A 56 12.19 -29.36 13.82
C ASP A 56 11.80 -29.35 12.34
N SER A 57 12.76 -29.81 11.53
CA SER A 57 12.67 -29.83 10.09
C SER A 57 12.23 -31.22 9.61
N TYR A 58 11.16 -31.28 8.83
CA TYR A 58 10.57 -32.53 8.36
C TYR A 58 10.72 -32.69 6.85
N ILE A 59 10.94 -33.92 6.39
CA ILE A 59 10.98 -34.27 4.97
C ILE A 59 9.77 -35.16 4.69
N PHE A 60 8.91 -34.74 3.75
CA PHE A 60 7.73 -35.50 3.38
C PHE A 60 8.10 -36.60 2.36
N PRO A 61 7.47 -37.78 2.43
CA PRO A 61 7.68 -38.81 1.43
C PRO A 61 7.23 -38.30 0.05
N GLY A 62 8.14 -38.27 -0.92
CA GLY A 62 7.88 -37.77 -2.28
C GLY A 62 8.41 -36.36 -2.56
N ASP A 63 8.82 -35.60 -1.54
CA ASP A 63 9.54 -34.32 -1.71
C ASP A 63 10.84 -34.35 -0.93
N GLY A 64 11.97 -34.14 -1.61
CA GLY A 64 13.28 -34.10 -0.97
C GLY A 64 13.54 -32.81 -0.18
N ALA A 65 12.65 -31.82 -0.26
CA ALA A 65 12.80 -30.55 0.45
C ALA A 65 12.53 -30.67 1.96
N SER A 66 13.24 -29.84 2.72
CA SER A 66 13.06 -29.69 4.15
C SER A 66 11.92 -28.71 4.42
N HIS A 67 10.96 -29.09 5.26
CA HIS A 67 9.85 -28.24 5.68
C HIS A 67 10.04 -27.90 7.16
N THR A 68 10.28 -26.62 7.43
CA THR A 68 10.57 -26.12 8.77
C THR A 68 9.48 -25.15 9.18
N LYS A 69 8.86 -25.36 10.34
CA LYS A 69 7.93 -24.38 10.92
C LYS A 69 8.72 -23.30 11.65
N VAL A 70 8.44 -22.05 11.33
CA VAL A 70 9.19 -20.88 11.81
C VAL A 70 8.24 -19.88 12.44
N HIS A 71 8.59 -19.40 13.63
CA HIS A 71 7.95 -18.28 14.31
C HIS A 71 8.85 -17.06 14.17
N PHE A 72 8.34 -15.98 13.60
CA PHE A 72 9.14 -14.81 13.26
C PHE A 72 8.35 -13.52 13.42
N ARG A 73 9.08 -12.40 13.50
CA ARG A 73 8.52 -11.05 13.44
C ARG A 73 8.83 -10.40 12.11
N TYR A 74 7.82 -9.76 11.53
CA TYR A 74 7.96 -9.07 10.26
C TYR A 74 7.65 -7.58 10.45
N VAL A 75 8.39 -6.72 9.75
CA VAL A 75 8.11 -5.28 9.71
C VAL A 75 7.01 -5.04 8.68
N VAL A 76 5.88 -4.53 9.15
CA VAL A 76 4.71 -4.27 8.31
C VAL A 76 4.37 -2.78 8.36
N PHE A 77 4.10 -2.20 7.20
CA PHE A 77 3.52 -0.87 7.08
C PHE A 77 2.01 -0.95 7.32
N HIS A 78 1.61 -0.39 8.45
CA HIS A 78 0.22 -0.30 8.90
C HIS A 78 0.13 0.93 9.81
N PRO A 79 -0.06 2.13 9.22
CA PRO A 79 -0.25 3.33 9.99
C PRO A 79 -1.54 3.24 10.81
N PHE A 80 -1.56 3.89 11.96
CA PHE A 80 -2.76 3.93 12.80
C PHE A 80 -3.67 5.08 12.36
N LEU A 81 -4.96 4.98 12.71
CA LEU A 81 -5.92 6.06 12.46
C LEU A 81 -5.49 7.35 13.17
N ASP A 82 -5.70 8.48 12.51
CA ASP A 82 -5.25 9.81 12.92
C ASP A 82 -3.73 10.03 12.90
N GLU A 83 -2.94 9.11 12.34
CA GLU A 83 -1.50 9.33 12.15
C GLU A 83 -1.26 10.39 11.06
N ILE A 84 -0.34 11.33 11.32
CA ILE A 84 0.07 12.35 10.35
C ILE A 84 1.29 11.85 9.58
N LEU A 85 1.18 11.81 8.25
CA LEU A 85 2.23 11.38 7.34
C LEU A 85 2.54 12.49 6.34
N VAL A 86 3.75 12.42 5.76
CA VAL A 86 4.18 13.30 4.68
C VAL A 86 4.47 12.44 3.47
N GLY A 87 3.82 12.76 2.35
CA GLY A 87 3.99 12.08 1.07
C GLY A 87 4.10 13.08 -0.06
N LYS A 88 4.23 12.57 -1.29
CA LYS A 88 4.28 13.38 -2.50
C LYS A 88 3.01 13.18 -3.33
N ILE A 89 2.49 14.25 -3.90
CA ILE A 89 1.33 14.16 -4.78
C ILE A 89 1.75 13.40 -6.05
N LYS A 90 1.12 12.26 -6.31
CA LYS A 90 1.40 11.45 -7.50
C LYS A 90 0.61 11.97 -8.69
N TYR A 91 -0.66 12.26 -8.50
CA TYR A 91 -1.54 12.93 -9.47
C TYR A 91 -2.83 13.34 -8.75
N CYS A 92 -3.60 14.22 -9.39
CA CYS A 92 -4.91 14.65 -8.93
C CYS A 92 -5.96 14.13 -9.91
N SER A 93 -7.13 13.77 -9.39
CA SER A 93 -8.28 13.32 -10.16
C SER A 93 -9.57 13.91 -9.58
N GLN A 94 -10.70 13.76 -10.29
CA GLN A 94 -12.01 14.16 -9.77
C GLN A 94 -12.40 13.38 -8.50
N GLU A 95 -11.87 12.16 -8.34
CA GLU A 95 -12.11 11.31 -7.16
C GLU A 95 -11.31 11.78 -5.94
N GLY A 96 -10.26 12.60 -6.13
CA GLY A 96 -9.45 13.16 -5.06
C GLY A 96 -7.97 13.35 -5.43
N VAL A 97 -7.16 13.59 -4.42
CA VAL A 97 -5.70 13.73 -4.55
C VAL A 97 -5.04 12.38 -4.24
N HIS A 98 -4.25 11.85 -5.17
CA HIS A 98 -3.51 10.62 -4.97
C HIS A 98 -2.10 10.93 -4.47
N VAL A 99 -1.72 10.29 -3.35
CA VAL A 99 -0.45 10.53 -2.67
C VAL A 99 0.41 9.28 -2.71
N SER A 100 1.72 9.46 -2.86
CA SER A 100 2.72 8.39 -2.80
C SER A 100 3.69 8.64 -1.64
N LEU A 101 4.00 7.58 -0.90
CA LEU A 101 5.08 7.53 0.09
C LEU A 101 6.37 6.92 -0.49
N GLY A 102 6.40 6.68 -1.81
CA GLY A 102 7.51 6.05 -2.53
C GLY A 102 7.43 4.52 -2.58
N PHE A 103 7.21 3.86 -1.45
CA PHE A 103 7.00 2.40 -1.41
C PHE A 103 5.52 1.99 -1.40
N PHE A 104 4.61 2.95 -1.20
CA PHE A 104 3.17 2.75 -1.15
C PHE A 104 2.47 3.91 -1.87
N ASP A 105 1.59 3.59 -2.80
CA ASP A 105 0.98 4.55 -3.73
C ASP A 105 -0.55 4.61 -3.64
N ASP A 106 -1.19 3.66 -2.95
CA ASP A 106 -2.65 3.54 -2.86
C ASP A 106 -3.19 4.38 -1.70
N ILE A 107 -2.88 5.69 -1.73
CA ILE A 107 -3.37 6.69 -0.77
C ILE A 107 -4.23 7.70 -1.51
N VAL A 108 -5.47 7.88 -1.05
CA VAL A 108 -6.44 8.78 -1.66
C VAL A 108 -6.95 9.78 -0.62
N ILE A 109 -6.95 11.06 -0.98
CA ILE A 109 -7.57 12.12 -0.19
C ILE A 109 -8.83 12.55 -0.92
N PRO A 110 -10.01 12.14 -0.44
CA PRO A 110 -11.26 12.39 -1.14
C PRO A 110 -11.63 13.89 -1.02
N PRO A 111 -12.39 14.43 -1.99
CA PRO A 111 -12.71 15.85 -2.06
C PRO A 111 -13.45 16.37 -0.83
N GLU A 112 -14.23 15.53 -0.16
CA GLU A 112 -14.95 15.86 1.07
C GLU A 112 -14.00 16.15 2.24
N SER A 113 -12.77 15.63 2.18
CA SER A 113 -11.73 15.78 3.20
C SER A 113 -10.62 16.76 2.79
N LEU A 114 -10.84 17.53 1.72
CA LEU A 114 -9.99 18.65 1.33
C LEU A 114 -10.33 19.93 2.13
N GLN A 115 -9.46 20.93 2.03
CA GLN A 115 -9.67 22.23 2.67
C GLN A 115 -10.77 23.00 1.94
N GLN A 116 -11.76 23.51 2.69
CA GLN A 116 -12.84 24.28 2.11
C GLN A 116 -12.48 25.77 2.12
N PRO A 117 -12.72 26.53 1.03
CA PRO A 117 -13.31 26.11 -0.26
C PRO A 117 -12.28 25.47 -1.23
N ALA A 118 -12.50 24.21 -1.62
CA ALA A 118 -11.71 23.52 -2.65
C ALA A 118 -12.49 23.47 -3.97
N LYS A 119 -11.80 23.69 -5.10
CA LYS A 119 -12.32 23.55 -6.45
C LYS A 119 -11.40 22.65 -7.27
N PHE A 120 -11.98 21.86 -8.16
CA PHE A 120 -11.24 21.04 -9.11
C PHE A 120 -11.23 21.71 -10.48
N ASP A 121 -10.06 21.91 -11.05
CA ASP A 121 -9.91 22.34 -12.43
C ASP A 121 -9.76 21.12 -13.35
N GLU A 122 -10.77 20.87 -14.19
CA GLU A 122 -10.75 19.75 -15.14
C GLU A 122 -9.73 19.93 -16.28
N ALA A 123 -9.39 21.17 -16.64
CA ALA A 123 -8.46 21.44 -17.74
C ALA A 123 -7.02 21.14 -17.32
N GLU A 124 -6.66 21.49 -16.09
CA GLU A 124 -5.32 21.28 -15.55
C GLU A 124 -5.20 19.96 -14.75
N GLN A 125 -6.33 19.33 -14.39
CA GLN A 125 -6.40 18.17 -13.50
C GLN A 125 -5.74 18.45 -12.14
N VAL A 126 -5.98 19.64 -11.58
CA VAL A 126 -5.39 20.11 -10.32
C VAL A 126 -6.50 20.52 -9.37
N TRP A 127 -6.29 20.23 -8.08
CA TRP A 127 -7.11 20.76 -7.00
C TRP A 127 -6.54 22.10 -6.54
N LEU A 128 -7.40 23.11 -6.43
CA LEU A 128 -7.05 24.42 -5.88
C LEU A 128 -7.83 24.66 -4.59
N TRP A 129 -7.16 25.34 -3.66
CA TRP A 129 -7.76 25.85 -2.44
C TRP A 129 -7.80 27.38 -2.49
N GLU A 130 -9.00 27.96 -2.39
CA GLU A 130 -9.21 29.41 -2.41
C GLU A 130 -9.11 29.95 -0.98
N TYR A 131 -7.98 30.56 -0.65
CA TYR A 131 -7.76 31.15 0.66
C TYR A 131 -8.14 32.64 0.67
N GLU A 132 -9.24 32.98 1.35
CA GLU A 132 -9.67 34.37 1.51
C GLU A 132 -8.82 35.07 2.58
N THR A 133 -8.17 36.17 2.19
CA THR A 133 -7.48 37.10 3.10
C THR A 133 -8.09 38.49 3.01
N ASP A 134 -7.76 39.36 3.96
CA ASP A 134 -8.18 40.77 3.96
C ASP A 134 -7.70 41.55 2.72
N GLU A 135 -6.69 41.04 1.99
CA GLU A 135 -6.14 41.63 0.76
C GLU A 135 -6.68 40.99 -0.54
N GLY A 136 -7.51 39.93 -0.44
CA GLY A 136 -8.11 39.23 -1.58
C GLY A 136 -8.14 37.71 -1.43
N ALA A 137 -8.73 37.04 -2.42
CA ALA A 137 -8.69 35.58 -2.54
C ALA A 137 -7.39 35.13 -3.21
N HIS A 138 -6.66 34.22 -2.57
CA HIS A 138 -5.45 33.60 -3.08
C HIS A 138 -5.73 32.15 -3.46
N ASP A 139 -5.51 31.81 -4.72
CA ASP A 139 -5.64 30.44 -5.22
C ASP A 139 -4.34 29.67 -4.97
N LEU A 140 -4.41 28.64 -4.14
CA LEU A 140 -3.30 27.75 -3.81
C LEU A 140 -3.49 26.42 -4.53
N TYR A 141 -2.64 26.17 -5.54
CA TYR A 141 -2.68 24.96 -6.36
C TYR A 141 -1.95 23.81 -5.68
N MET A 142 -2.45 22.60 -5.88
CA MET A 142 -1.81 21.35 -5.46
C MET A 142 -1.10 20.70 -6.64
N ASP A 143 0.16 21.06 -6.85
CA ASP A 143 0.95 20.59 -7.99
C ASP A 143 1.46 19.16 -7.80
N GLN A 144 1.66 18.46 -8.92
CA GLN A 144 2.22 17.12 -8.93
C GLN A 144 3.67 17.13 -8.39
N GLY A 145 3.97 16.19 -7.50
CA GLY A 145 5.31 15.98 -6.94
C GLY A 145 5.60 16.80 -5.69
N GLU A 146 4.72 17.72 -5.30
CA GLU A 146 4.88 18.49 -4.08
C GLU A 146 4.63 17.65 -2.81
N GLU A 147 5.31 18.03 -1.73
CA GLU A 147 5.19 17.36 -0.45
C GLU A 147 3.94 17.83 0.29
N ILE A 148 3.04 16.89 0.55
CA ILE A 148 1.78 17.08 1.24
C ILE A 148 1.80 16.35 2.58
N ARG A 149 1.41 17.07 3.63
CA ARG A 149 1.15 16.52 4.96
C ARG A 149 -0.33 16.20 5.09
N PHE A 150 -0.65 14.94 5.34
CA PHE A 150 -2.02 14.48 5.49
C PHE A 150 -2.17 13.63 6.75
N ARG A 151 -3.40 13.53 7.24
CA ARG A 151 -3.74 12.61 8.33
C ARG A 151 -4.43 11.40 7.75
N VAL A 152 -4.08 10.20 8.21
CA VAL A 152 -4.81 8.98 7.87
C VAL A 152 -6.16 9.00 8.60
N SER A 153 -7.26 9.08 7.86
CA SER A 153 -8.61 9.11 8.43
C SER A 153 -9.26 7.73 8.46
N ASP A 154 -8.99 6.90 7.45
CA ASP A 154 -9.56 5.56 7.34
C ASP A 154 -8.64 4.62 6.55
N GLU A 155 -8.87 3.32 6.69
CA GLU A 155 -8.17 2.27 5.96
C GLU A 155 -9.14 1.24 5.39
N LEU A 156 -8.87 0.77 4.18
CA LEU A 156 -9.69 -0.21 3.49
C LEU A 156 -8.85 -1.41 3.05
N PHE A 157 -9.26 -2.59 3.49
CA PHE A 157 -8.73 -3.87 3.00
C PHE A 157 -9.74 -4.53 2.08
N LEU A 158 -9.35 -4.78 0.83
CA LEU A 158 -10.16 -5.52 -0.14
C LEU A 158 -9.60 -6.93 -0.29
N ASP A 159 -10.46 -7.93 -0.09
CA ASP A 159 -10.08 -9.31 -0.33
C ASP A 159 -10.05 -9.59 -1.84
N THR A 160 -8.83 -9.64 -2.39
CA THR A 160 -8.57 -9.95 -3.80
C THR A 160 -8.61 -11.46 -4.10
N SER A 161 -9.16 -12.28 -3.21
CA SER A 161 -9.30 -13.72 -3.44
C SER A 161 -10.16 -13.99 -4.69
N PRO A 162 -9.78 -14.97 -5.53
CA PRO A 162 -10.51 -15.26 -6.77
C PRO A 162 -11.93 -15.70 -6.44
N THR A 163 -12.92 -14.92 -6.87
CA THR A 163 -14.33 -15.20 -6.63
C THR A 163 -14.83 -16.29 -7.58
N GLY A 164 -14.64 -17.54 -7.16
CA GLY A 164 -15.13 -18.73 -7.86
C GLY A 164 -14.44 -18.99 -9.21
N PRO A 165 -14.76 -20.12 -9.87
CA PRO A 165 -14.35 -20.31 -11.25
C PRO A 165 -15.14 -19.30 -12.07
N SER A 166 -14.53 -18.16 -12.39
CA SER A 166 -14.97 -17.34 -13.50
C SER A 166 -15.17 -18.30 -14.67
N LYS A 167 -16.40 -18.37 -15.20
CA LYS A 167 -16.58 -18.90 -16.55
C LYS A 167 -15.72 -18.00 -17.41
N ALA A 168 -14.47 -18.40 -17.64
CA ALA A 168 -13.70 -17.96 -18.77
C ALA A 168 -14.62 -18.25 -19.93
N SER A 169 -15.23 -17.19 -20.43
CA SER A 169 -16.20 -17.24 -21.49
C SER A 169 -15.56 -17.98 -22.65
N GLU A 170 -15.99 -19.22 -22.89
CA GLU A 170 -15.88 -19.91 -24.16
C GLU A 170 -16.72 -19.16 -25.21
N THR A 171 -16.36 -17.91 -25.47
CA THR A 171 -16.75 -17.21 -26.68
C THR A 171 -15.44 -17.03 -27.45
N PRO A 172 -15.29 -17.65 -28.63
CA PRO A 172 -14.16 -17.35 -29.49
C PRO A 172 -14.13 -15.84 -29.71
N ALA A 173 -12.98 -15.23 -29.43
CA ALA A 173 -12.75 -13.81 -29.65
C ALA A 173 -13.19 -13.43 -31.06
N ALA A 174 -14.20 -12.58 -31.18
CA ALA A 174 -14.40 -11.79 -32.38
C ALA A 174 -13.22 -10.80 -32.46
N PRO A 175 -12.49 -10.72 -33.59
CA PRO A 175 -11.32 -9.87 -33.68
C PRO A 175 -11.76 -8.40 -33.65
N GLY A 176 -11.36 -7.65 -32.61
CA GLY A 176 -11.50 -6.19 -32.60
C GLY A 176 -12.04 -5.54 -31.32
N VAL A 177 -12.26 -6.26 -30.21
CA VAL A 177 -12.61 -5.64 -28.93
C VAL A 177 -11.38 -5.62 -28.03
N PRO A 178 -10.85 -4.45 -27.62
CA PRO A 178 -9.75 -4.39 -26.67
C PRO A 178 -10.21 -5.03 -25.35
N GLU A 179 -9.39 -5.94 -24.83
CA GLU A 179 -9.54 -6.50 -23.49
C GLU A 179 -9.68 -5.34 -22.51
N THR A 180 -10.85 -5.21 -21.89
CA THR A 180 -11.05 -4.23 -20.83
C THR A 180 -10.18 -4.71 -19.68
N GLU A 181 -9.02 -4.07 -19.48
CA GLU A 181 -8.19 -4.26 -18.30
C GLU A 181 -9.12 -4.13 -17.08
N GLN A 182 -9.48 -5.26 -16.48
CA GLN A 182 -10.11 -5.24 -15.16
C GLN A 182 -9.09 -4.55 -14.25
N LYS A 183 -9.34 -3.28 -13.93
CA LYS A 183 -8.59 -2.55 -12.90
C LYS A 183 -8.59 -3.46 -11.67
N LYS A 184 -7.47 -4.13 -11.41
CA LYS A 184 -7.29 -4.90 -10.18
C LYS A 184 -7.40 -3.89 -9.06
N GLU A 185 -8.46 -4.01 -8.27
CA GLU A 185 -8.64 -3.17 -7.10
C GLU A 185 -7.44 -3.36 -6.16
N ALA A 186 -6.94 -2.26 -5.61
CA ALA A 186 -5.81 -2.31 -4.69
C ALA A 186 -6.23 -3.06 -3.41
N PRO A 187 -5.47 -4.09 -2.97
CA PRO A 187 -5.85 -4.89 -1.81
C PRO A 187 -5.79 -4.12 -0.49
N TYR A 188 -5.08 -2.99 -0.47
CA TYR A 188 -4.97 -2.10 0.69
C TYR A 188 -4.96 -0.66 0.21
N THR A 189 -5.90 0.14 0.70
CA THR A 189 -6.03 1.55 0.36
C THR A 189 -6.13 2.37 1.64
N LEU A 190 -5.38 3.48 1.68
CA LEU A 190 -5.45 4.44 2.78
C LEU A 190 -6.24 5.66 2.35
N ILE A 191 -7.14 6.11 3.23
CA ILE A 191 -7.90 7.34 3.04
C ILE A 191 -7.27 8.40 3.94
N GLY A 192 -6.90 9.52 3.31
CA GLY A 192 -6.31 10.67 3.99
C GLY A 192 -7.26 11.84 4.13
N SER A 193 -6.93 12.78 5.02
CA SER A 193 -7.61 14.06 5.19
C SER A 193 -6.59 15.19 5.35
N ILE A 194 -6.94 16.37 4.81
CA ILE A 194 -6.16 17.61 4.95
C ILE A 194 -7.00 18.79 5.44
N SER A 195 -8.24 18.54 5.88
CA SER A 195 -9.21 19.59 6.24
C SER A 195 -8.81 20.40 7.48
N GLU A 196 -7.90 19.91 8.31
CA GLU A 196 -7.46 20.63 9.50
C GLU A 196 -6.30 21.62 9.24
N PRO A 197 -6.25 22.73 10.01
CA PRO A 197 -5.13 23.66 9.97
C PRO A 197 -3.79 22.97 10.24
N GLY A 198 -2.76 23.29 9.47
CA GLY A 198 -1.42 22.69 9.56
C GLY A 198 -1.22 21.43 8.71
N LEU A 199 -2.27 20.96 8.02
CA LEU A 199 -2.21 19.93 6.97
C LEU A 199 -2.31 20.54 5.57
N GLY A 200 -2.04 19.75 4.53
CA GLY A 200 -1.88 20.23 3.16
C GLY A 200 -0.41 20.35 2.78
N LEU A 201 -0.11 21.16 1.77
CA LEU A 201 1.26 21.28 1.27
C LEU A 201 2.18 21.89 2.33
N LEU A 202 3.42 21.40 2.42
CA LEU A 202 4.39 21.94 3.37
C LEU A 202 4.72 23.42 3.06
N SER A 203 4.64 23.82 1.79
CA SER A 203 4.85 25.20 1.33
C SER A 203 3.81 26.17 1.90
N TRP A 204 2.61 25.72 2.25
CA TRP A 204 1.55 26.58 2.80
C TRP A 204 1.82 27.02 4.25
N TRP A 205 2.65 26.27 4.98
CA TRP A 205 2.85 26.46 6.42
C TRP A 205 4.27 26.88 6.79
N ASN A 206 5.21 26.77 5.87
CA ASN A 206 6.60 27.20 6.09
C ASN A 206 6.72 28.69 5.74
N ASN A 207 6.82 29.53 6.77
CA ASN A 207 7.27 30.93 6.68
C ASN A 207 8.79 31.01 6.48
#